data_AF-A0A3B9P3P9-F1
#
_entry.id   AF-A0A3B9P3P9-F1
#
_cell.length_a   1.000
_cell.length_b   1.000
_cell.length_c   1.000
_cell.angle_alpha   90.00
_cell.angle_beta   90.00
_cell.angle_gamma   90.00
#
_symmetry.space_group_name_H-M   'P 1'
#
loop_
_entity.id
_entity.type
_entity.pdbx_description
1 polymer ?
#
loop_
_entity_poly.entity_id
_entity_poly.type
_entity_poly.pdbx_seq_one_letter_code
_entity_poly.pdbx_strand_id
1 'polypeptide(L)'
;TLPFILFQAEIYFQEKRFEEAMERYVEAIELDPKNYELYQMAYAISTETGDWRGGLLILTLIELNFHDKGEIMDALAYEFYSIKSWESCARVATERAALTLDPEMAGGLYALAGTALFQLDSVQPGSEAYEKALVLDRSAVNLNNYAWDLATHDANLEYALTLTQESNELQTLEPTYLDTWAWVLYKLGRYDEAREKIKVALQLLRTAPDVVMYRHAAAIEEAAGNSAQAEEYRDKAKALNSAK
;
A
#
# COMPACT_ATOMS: atom_id res chain seq x y z
N THR A 1 -0.13 -6.92 40.40
CA THR A 1 1.22 -6.51 39.95
C THR A 1 1.28 -6.67 38.44
N LEU A 2 2.15 -5.93 37.75
CA LEU A 2 2.24 -6.03 36.27
C LEU A 2 2.42 -7.48 35.77
N PRO A 3 3.30 -8.32 36.34
CA PRO A 3 3.43 -9.72 35.90
C PRO A 3 2.15 -10.55 36.04
N PHE A 4 1.36 -10.30 37.08
CA PHE A 4 0.09 -11.01 37.28
C PHE A 4 -0.97 -10.59 36.24
N ILE A 5 -1.04 -9.30 35.91
CA ILE A 5 -1.96 -8.78 34.89
C ILE A 5 -1.62 -9.36 33.51
N LEU A 6 -0.34 -9.38 33.14
CA LEU A 6 0.12 -9.96 31.87
C LEU A 6 -0.16 -11.46 31.79
N PHE A 7 0.05 -12.19 32.89
CA PHE A 7 -0.30 -13.61 32.95
C PHE A 7 -1.79 -13.85 32.73
N GLN A 8 -2.67 -13.02 33.31
CA GLN A 8 -4.11 -13.09 33.06
C GLN A 8 -4.46 -12.72 31.61
N ALA A 9 -3.83 -11.68 31.06
CA ALA A 9 -4.05 -11.25 29.67
C ALA A 9 -3.75 -12.40 28.70
N GLU A 10 -2.63 -13.09 28.90
CA GLU A 10 -2.22 -14.22 28.07
C GLU A 10 -3.18 -15.41 28.19
N ILE A 11 -3.62 -15.76 29.41
CA ILE A 11 -4.63 -16.82 29.60
C ILE A 11 -5.91 -16.48 28.82
N TYR A 12 -6.41 -15.25 28.96
CA TYR A 12 -7.62 -14.82 28.27
C TYR A 12 -7.42 -14.83 26.74
N PHE A 13 -6.25 -14.42 26.25
CA PHE A 13 -5.93 -14.49 24.84
C PHE A 13 -5.96 -15.93 24.29
N GLN A 14 -5.30 -16.87 24.98
CA GLN A 14 -5.28 -18.29 24.60
C GLN A 14 -6.67 -18.94 24.66
N GLU A 15 -7.51 -18.51 25.61
CA GLU A 15 -8.91 -18.93 25.72
C GLU A 15 -9.85 -18.23 24.71
N LYS A 16 -9.32 -17.35 23.85
CA LYS A 16 -10.08 -16.51 22.88
C LYS A 16 -11.08 -15.57 23.54
N ARG A 17 -10.83 -15.20 24.79
CA ARG A 17 -11.57 -14.23 25.60
C ARG A 17 -10.97 -12.84 25.37
N PHE A 18 -11.12 -12.37 24.13
CA PHE A 18 -10.39 -11.21 23.61
C PHE A 18 -10.75 -9.89 24.30
N GLU A 19 -11.99 -9.73 24.73
CA GLU A 19 -12.43 -8.54 25.47
C GLU A 19 -11.72 -8.47 26.82
N GLU A 20 -11.73 -9.57 27.59
CA GLU A 20 -11.03 -9.60 28.87
C GLU A 20 -9.51 -9.50 28.71
N ALA A 21 -8.94 -10.11 27.66
CA ALA A 21 -7.52 -9.98 27.35
C ALA A 21 -7.14 -8.52 27.06
N MET A 22 -7.94 -7.81 26.25
CA MET A 22 -7.76 -6.40 25.93
C MET A 22 -7.81 -5.55 27.20
N GLU A 23 -8.80 -5.76 28.07
CA GLU A 23 -8.89 -5.04 29.35
C GLU A 23 -7.62 -5.21 30.20
N ARG A 24 -7.05 -6.42 30.27
CA ARG A 24 -5.80 -6.66 31.00
C ARG A 24 -4.61 -5.96 30.33
N TYR A 25 -4.51 -5.97 29.01
CA TYR A 25 -3.43 -5.26 28.31
C TYR A 25 -3.54 -3.74 28.45
N VAL A 26 -4.74 -3.17 28.43
CA VAL A 26 -4.96 -1.75 28.71
C VAL A 26 -4.55 -1.41 30.15
N GLU A 27 -4.93 -2.23 31.14
CA GLU A 27 -4.49 -2.06 32.54
C GLU A 27 -2.95 -2.14 32.65
N ALA A 28 -2.31 -3.03 31.90
CA ALA A 28 -0.86 -3.14 31.85
C ALA A 28 -0.21 -1.88 31.24
N ILE A 29 -0.77 -1.34 30.15
CA ILE A 29 -0.32 -0.10 29.50
C ILE A 29 -0.40 1.08 30.48
N GLU A 30 -1.47 1.19 31.28
CA GLU A 30 -1.59 2.25 32.27
C GLU A 30 -0.50 2.19 33.36
N LEU A 31 -0.03 0.98 33.70
CA LEU A 31 1.03 0.77 34.69
C LEU A 31 2.44 1.00 34.12
N ASP A 32 2.66 0.71 32.84
CA ASP A 32 3.94 0.91 32.16
C ASP A 32 3.75 1.44 30.71
N PRO A 33 3.37 2.73 30.55
CA PRO A 33 3.04 3.30 29.24
C PRO A 33 4.24 3.46 28.31
N LYS A 34 5.45 3.17 28.78
CA LYS A 34 6.67 3.20 27.96
C LYS A 34 7.06 1.81 27.43
N ASN A 35 6.31 0.77 27.79
CA ASN A 35 6.56 -0.57 27.29
C ASN A 35 5.81 -0.82 25.99
N TYR A 36 6.52 -0.69 24.88
CA TYR A 36 5.97 -0.84 23.53
C TYR A 36 5.34 -2.22 23.27
N GLU A 37 5.89 -3.29 23.87
CA GLU A 37 5.40 -4.65 23.69
C GLU A 37 3.93 -4.78 24.12
N LEU A 38 3.50 -4.03 25.14
CA LEU A 38 2.12 -4.04 25.62
C LEU A 38 1.15 -3.52 24.56
N TYR A 39 1.55 -2.50 23.81
CA TYR A 39 0.76 -1.95 22.71
C TYR A 39 0.72 -2.93 21.53
N GLN A 40 1.82 -3.64 21.27
CA GLN A 40 1.84 -4.67 20.23
C GLN A 40 0.88 -5.83 20.56
N MET A 41 0.85 -6.26 21.83
CA MET A 41 -0.09 -7.31 22.26
C MET A 41 -1.54 -6.86 22.18
N ALA A 42 -1.84 -5.63 22.62
CA ALA A 42 -3.17 -5.05 22.45
C ALA A 42 -3.54 -4.96 20.97
N TYR A 43 -2.63 -4.48 20.12
CA TYR A 43 -2.89 -4.33 18.68
C TYR A 43 -3.16 -5.68 18.01
N ALA A 44 -2.41 -6.73 18.39
CA ALA A 44 -2.59 -8.08 17.89
C ALA A 44 -4.01 -8.62 18.17
N ILE A 45 -4.61 -8.28 19.32
CA ILE A 45 -6.02 -8.62 19.62
C ILE A 45 -6.95 -7.93 18.64
N SER A 46 -6.73 -6.64 18.35
CA SER A 46 -7.56 -5.91 17.39
C SER A 46 -7.44 -6.49 15.97
N THR A 47 -6.25 -6.96 15.58
CA THR A 47 -6.07 -7.62 14.27
C THR A 47 -6.79 -8.97 14.22
N GLU A 48 -6.66 -9.79 15.26
CA GLU A 48 -7.30 -11.12 15.35
C GLU A 48 -8.83 -11.02 15.36
N THR A 49 -9.38 -10.01 16.03
CA THR A 49 -10.83 -9.80 16.15
C THR A 49 -11.44 -9.01 14.99
N GLY A 50 -10.60 -8.41 14.13
CA GLY A 50 -11.05 -7.47 13.10
C GLY A 50 -11.60 -6.15 13.66
N ASP A 51 -11.30 -5.82 14.92
CA ASP A 51 -11.67 -4.55 15.53
C ASP A 51 -10.75 -3.42 15.03
N TRP A 52 -11.07 -2.91 13.86
CA TRP A 52 -10.33 -1.81 13.23
C TRP A 52 -10.36 -0.52 14.07
N ARG A 53 -11.39 -0.29 14.90
CA ARG A 53 -11.49 0.92 15.73
C ARG A 53 -10.54 0.84 16.92
N GLY A 54 -10.54 -0.27 17.64
CA GLY A 54 -9.59 -0.54 18.71
C GLY A 54 -8.16 -0.51 18.19
N GLY A 55 -7.91 -1.14 17.03
CA GLY A 55 -6.61 -1.13 16.38
C GLY A 55 -6.11 0.29 16.10
N LEU A 56 -6.93 1.12 15.47
CA LEU A 56 -6.59 2.52 15.17
C LEU A 56 -6.31 3.34 16.45
N LEU A 57 -7.08 3.13 17.52
CA LEU A 57 -6.84 3.78 18.81
C LEU A 57 -5.47 3.39 19.37
N ILE A 58 -5.12 2.10 19.33
CA ILE A 58 -3.84 1.59 19.83
C ILE A 58 -2.67 2.18 19.02
N LEU A 59 -2.78 2.24 17.69
CA LEU A 59 -1.78 2.88 16.83
C LEU A 59 -1.61 4.37 17.15
N THR A 60 -2.71 5.08 17.42
CA THR A 60 -2.67 6.49 17.84
C THR A 60 -1.99 6.66 19.20
N LEU A 61 -2.22 5.73 20.13
CA LEU A 61 -1.53 5.72 21.43
C LEU A 61 -0.04 5.40 21.29
N ILE A 62 0.34 4.49 20.37
CA ILE A 62 1.74 4.24 20.04
C ILE A 62 2.37 5.54 19.54
N GLU A 63 1.72 6.21 18.60
CA GLU A 63 2.21 7.47 18.06
C GLU A 63 2.48 8.50 19.17
N LEU A 64 1.52 8.70 20.07
CA LEU A 64 1.63 9.68 21.15
C LEU A 64 2.78 9.35 22.12
N ASN A 65 2.89 8.10 22.55
CA ASN A 65 3.84 7.67 23.59
C ASN A 65 5.26 7.44 23.06
N PHE A 66 5.41 7.16 21.77
CA PHE A 66 6.68 6.79 21.15
C PHE A 66 7.09 7.70 19.98
N HIS A 67 6.52 8.92 19.88
CA HIS A 67 6.86 9.90 18.84
C HIS A 67 8.36 10.22 18.73
N ASP A 68 9.13 10.03 19.82
CA ASP A 68 10.59 10.25 19.85
C ASP A 68 11.40 8.99 19.46
N LYS A 69 10.74 7.84 19.24
CA LYS A 69 11.38 6.56 18.88
C LYS A 69 11.27 6.30 17.39
N GLY A 70 12.34 6.63 16.68
CA GLY A 70 12.38 6.57 15.21
C GLY A 70 11.93 5.21 14.65
N GLU A 71 12.54 4.11 15.09
CA GLU A 71 12.22 2.76 14.61
C GLU A 71 10.75 2.36 14.82
N ILE A 72 10.15 2.75 15.96
CA ILE A 72 8.73 2.48 16.25
C ILE A 72 7.84 3.30 15.30
N MET A 73 8.18 4.57 15.09
CA MET A 73 7.42 5.45 14.22
C MET A 73 7.56 5.07 12.73
N ASP A 74 8.72 4.54 12.33
CA ASP A 74 8.93 3.99 10.99
C ASP A 74 7.98 2.80 10.77
N ALA A 75 7.95 1.84 11.70
CA ALA A 75 7.02 0.71 11.65
C ALA A 75 5.54 1.15 11.68
N LEU A 76 5.22 2.17 12.49
CA LEU A 76 3.88 2.73 12.60
C LEU A 76 3.38 3.30 11.27
N ALA A 77 4.25 3.92 10.46
CA ALA A 77 3.89 4.44 9.15
C ALA A 77 3.40 3.33 8.20
N TYR A 78 4.13 2.20 8.17
CA TYR A 78 3.74 1.02 7.40
C TYR A 78 2.45 0.39 7.92
N GLU A 79 2.21 0.42 9.23
CA GLU A 79 0.96 -0.08 9.79
C GLU A 79 -0.22 0.81 9.40
N PHE A 80 -0.09 2.14 9.46
CA PHE A 80 -1.12 3.04 8.96
C PHE A 80 -1.40 2.83 7.48
N TYR A 81 -0.37 2.54 6.66
CA TYR A 81 -0.55 2.17 5.27
C TYR A 81 -1.36 0.88 5.12
N SER A 82 -1.02 -0.16 5.90
CA SER A 82 -1.68 -1.49 5.83
C SER A 82 -3.19 -1.39 6.10
N ILE A 83 -3.58 -0.58 7.08
CA ILE A 83 -4.98 -0.35 7.46
C ILE A 83 -5.64 0.78 6.68
N LYS A 84 -4.96 1.35 5.67
CA LYS A 84 -5.45 2.43 4.81
C LYS A 84 -5.80 3.72 5.57
N SER A 85 -5.13 3.96 6.68
CA SER A 85 -5.19 5.24 7.41
C SER A 85 -4.27 6.25 6.70
N TRP A 86 -4.71 6.70 5.51
CA TRP A 86 -3.85 7.44 4.59
C TRP A 86 -3.34 8.77 5.16
N GLU A 87 -4.17 9.50 5.91
CA GLU A 87 -3.77 10.77 6.52
C GLU A 87 -2.65 10.56 7.55
N SER A 88 -2.81 9.58 8.44
CA SER A 88 -1.80 9.23 9.44
C SER A 88 -0.52 8.69 8.79
N CYS A 89 -0.68 7.81 7.80
CA CYS A 89 0.44 7.27 7.01
C CYS A 89 1.25 8.39 6.35
N ALA A 90 0.60 9.26 5.57
CA ALA A 90 1.26 10.35 4.86
C ALA A 90 2.03 11.27 5.81
N ARG A 91 1.40 11.64 6.94
CA ARG A 91 2.02 12.52 7.93
C ARG A 91 3.22 11.88 8.61
N VAL A 92 3.05 10.69 9.19
CA VAL A 92 4.12 10.00 9.92
C VAL A 92 5.26 9.64 8.98
N ALA A 93 4.96 9.09 7.80
CA ALA A 93 5.99 8.72 6.82
C ALA A 93 6.78 9.95 6.35
N THR A 94 6.11 11.07 6.05
CA THR A 94 6.80 12.31 5.63
C THR A 94 7.72 12.86 6.72
N GLU A 95 7.24 12.89 7.96
CA GLU A 95 8.03 13.37 9.10
C GLU A 95 9.25 12.47 9.34
N ARG A 96 9.04 11.15 9.35
CA ARG A 96 10.10 10.17 9.58
C ARG A 96 11.13 10.13 8.46
N ALA A 97 10.71 10.25 7.20
CA ALA A 97 11.62 10.35 6.07
C ALA A 97 12.56 11.57 6.17
N ALA A 98 12.09 12.68 6.72
CA ALA A 98 12.90 13.88 6.91
C ALA A 98 13.87 13.81 8.10
N LEU A 99 13.63 12.89 9.05
CA LEU A 99 14.40 12.78 10.30
C LEU A 99 15.38 11.62 10.32
N THR A 100 15.11 10.55 9.58
CA THR A 100 16.02 9.39 9.52
C THR A 100 17.32 9.75 8.80
N LEU A 101 18.43 9.19 9.27
CA LEU A 101 19.76 9.35 8.65
C LEU A 101 20.07 8.23 7.65
N ASP A 102 19.21 7.22 7.57
CA ASP A 102 19.31 6.13 6.61
C ASP A 102 18.61 6.53 5.30
N PRO A 103 19.36 6.74 4.19
CA PRO A 103 18.78 7.14 2.92
C PRO A 103 17.82 6.10 2.33
N GLU A 104 18.06 4.81 2.57
CA GLU A 104 17.19 3.73 2.07
C GLU A 104 15.83 3.79 2.78
N MET A 105 15.85 3.91 4.11
CA MET A 105 14.65 4.11 4.91
C MET A 105 13.92 5.41 4.53
N ALA A 106 14.65 6.52 4.35
CA ALA A 106 14.05 7.79 3.92
C ALA A 106 13.37 7.67 2.55
N GLY A 107 14.01 7.00 1.59
CA GLY A 107 13.45 6.74 0.27
C GLY A 107 12.15 5.93 0.35
N GLY A 108 12.17 4.84 1.11
CA GLY A 108 10.99 4.01 1.34
C GLY A 108 9.83 4.75 2.00
N LEU A 109 10.11 5.57 3.02
CA LEU A 109 9.10 6.36 3.71
C LEU A 109 8.53 7.49 2.84
N TYR A 110 9.35 8.15 2.01
CA TYR A 110 8.84 9.13 1.05
C TYR A 110 7.97 8.49 -0.03
N ALA A 111 8.33 7.29 -0.53
CA ALA A 111 7.49 6.56 -1.47
C ALA A 111 6.14 6.18 -0.83
N LEU A 112 6.17 5.68 0.41
CA LEU A 112 4.97 5.34 1.18
C LEU A 112 4.06 6.57 1.41
N ALA A 113 4.65 7.71 1.75
CA ALA A 113 3.95 8.98 1.88
C ALA A 113 3.33 9.43 0.55
N GLY A 114 4.08 9.29 -0.55
CA GLY A 114 3.61 9.57 -1.91
C GLY A 114 2.34 8.79 -2.23
N THR A 115 2.38 7.46 -2.09
CA THR A 115 1.20 6.61 -2.32
C THR A 115 0.02 7.03 -1.44
N ALA A 116 0.24 7.24 -0.13
CA ALA A 116 -0.83 7.63 0.79
C ALA A 116 -1.47 8.98 0.42
N LEU A 117 -0.67 9.95 -0.04
CA LEU A 117 -1.17 11.26 -0.50
C LEU A 117 -1.98 11.15 -1.79
N PHE A 118 -1.58 10.28 -2.73
CA PHE A 118 -2.41 9.98 -3.90
C PHE A 118 -3.74 9.34 -3.50
N GLN A 119 -3.76 8.41 -2.53
CA GLN A 119 -5.03 7.87 -2.01
C GLN A 119 -5.95 8.91 -1.36
N LEU A 120 -5.43 10.09 -1.03
CA LEU A 120 -6.17 11.25 -0.52
C LEU A 120 -6.46 12.30 -1.61
N ASP A 121 -6.32 11.95 -2.89
CA ASP A 121 -6.44 12.85 -4.05
C ASP A 121 -5.47 14.07 -3.98
N SER A 122 -4.44 13.99 -3.14
CA SER A 122 -3.45 15.05 -2.92
C SER A 122 -2.29 14.90 -3.90
N VAL A 123 -2.59 15.00 -5.20
CA VAL A 123 -1.69 14.70 -6.32
C VAL A 123 -0.36 15.47 -6.26
N GLN A 124 -0.41 16.78 -6.00
CA GLN A 124 0.79 17.61 -5.99
C GLN A 124 1.72 17.26 -4.80
N PRO A 125 1.24 17.24 -3.54
CA PRO A 125 2.03 16.73 -2.42
C PRO A 125 2.55 15.30 -2.61
N GLY A 126 1.72 14.39 -3.16
CA GLY A 126 2.11 13.01 -3.42
C GLY A 126 3.24 12.92 -4.45
N SER A 127 3.15 13.73 -5.50
CA SER A 127 4.22 13.88 -6.49
C SER A 127 5.52 14.37 -5.87
N GLU A 128 5.47 15.42 -5.04
CA GLU A 128 6.65 15.94 -4.35
C GLU A 128 7.32 14.90 -3.43
N ALA A 129 6.52 14.05 -2.76
CA ALA A 129 7.03 12.96 -1.96
C ALA A 129 7.69 11.88 -2.82
N TYR A 130 7.07 11.46 -3.92
CA TYR A 130 7.70 10.51 -4.85
C TYR A 130 8.98 11.06 -5.48
N GLU A 131 9.04 12.33 -5.86
CA GLU A 131 10.27 12.93 -6.38
C GLU A 131 11.42 12.86 -5.36
N LYS A 132 11.13 13.11 -4.07
CA LYS A 132 12.12 12.91 -3.01
C LYS A 132 12.52 11.44 -2.88
N ALA A 133 11.57 10.52 -2.98
CA ALA A 133 11.85 9.08 -2.96
C ALA A 133 12.77 8.68 -4.11
N LEU A 134 12.49 9.12 -5.35
CA LEU A 134 13.27 8.80 -6.55
C LEU A 134 14.67 9.42 -6.57
N VAL A 135 14.92 10.48 -5.79
CA VAL A 135 16.28 11.00 -5.57
C VAL A 135 17.10 10.06 -4.69
N LEU A 136 16.47 9.40 -3.72
CA LEU A 136 17.13 8.53 -2.74
C LEU A 136 17.22 7.08 -3.22
N ASP A 137 16.13 6.56 -3.77
CA ASP A 137 16.02 5.22 -4.36
C ASP A 137 15.20 5.28 -5.65
N ARG A 138 15.90 5.29 -6.78
CA ARG A 138 15.32 5.23 -8.14
C ARG A 138 15.13 3.78 -8.60
N SER A 139 14.47 2.97 -7.78
CA SER A 139 14.19 1.57 -8.09
C SER A 139 13.01 1.42 -9.07
N ALA A 140 12.98 0.27 -9.77
CA ALA A 140 11.88 -0.08 -10.67
C ALA A 140 10.50 -0.03 -9.97
N VAL A 141 10.45 -0.45 -8.70
CA VAL A 141 9.24 -0.42 -7.87
C VAL A 141 8.75 1.01 -7.67
N ASN A 142 9.60 1.93 -7.22
CA ASN A 142 9.20 3.32 -6.96
C ASN A 142 8.78 4.05 -8.23
N LEU A 143 9.52 3.86 -9.33
CA LEU A 143 9.17 4.41 -10.64
C LEU A 143 7.81 3.90 -11.11
N ASN A 144 7.56 2.59 -10.98
CA ASN A 144 6.30 2.00 -11.40
C ASN A 144 5.12 2.49 -10.56
N ASN A 145 5.27 2.51 -9.23
CA ASN A 145 4.21 2.93 -8.32
C ASN A 145 3.84 4.40 -8.56
N TYR A 146 4.85 5.26 -8.77
CA TYR A 146 4.59 6.66 -9.08
C TYR A 146 3.90 6.84 -10.44
N ALA A 147 4.33 6.09 -11.47
CA ALA A 147 3.65 6.10 -12.77
C ALA A 147 2.18 5.65 -12.68
N TRP A 148 1.92 4.61 -11.88
CA TRP A 148 0.59 4.10 -11.61
C TRP A 148 -0.30 5.15 -10.92
N ASP A 149 0.22 5.78 -9.86
CA ASP A 149 -0.52 6.79 -9.10
C ASP A 149 -0.83 8.03 -9.95
N LEU A 150 0.11 8.48 -10.77
CA LEU A 150 -0.13 9.54 -11.76
C LEU A 150 -1.22 9.16 -12.78
N ALA A 151 -1.14 7.95 -13.34
CA ALA A 151 -2.09 7.49 -14.36
C ALA A 151 -3.52 7.31 -13.82
N THR A 152 -3.66 6.81 -12.59
CA THR A 152 -4.97 6.62 -11.96
C THR A 152 -5.65 7.94 -11.59
N HIS A 153 -4.88 9.03 -11.45
CA HIS A 153 -5.37 10.39 -11.18
C HIS A 153 -5.38 11.29 -12.43
N ASP A 154 -5.16 10.72 -13.63
CA ASP A 154 -5.10 11.47 -14.89
C ASP A 154 -4.12 12.66 -14.84
N ALA A 155 -3.02 12.51 -14.08
CA ALA A 155 -2.06 13.56 -13.77
C ALA A 155 -0.73 13.33 -14.50
N ASN A 156 -0.21 14.38 -15.15
CA ASN A 156 1.10 14.40 -15.83
C ASN A 156 1.43 13.11 -16.62
N LEU A 157 0.48 12.67 -17.45
CA LEU A 157 0.51 11.34 -18.10
C LEU A 157 1.76 11.10 -18.97
N GLU A 158 2.31 12.15 -19.58
CA GLU A 158 3.56 12.03 -20.34
C GLU A 158 4.75 11.72 -19.44
N TYR A 159 4.80 12.32 -18.25
CA TYR A 159 5.83 11.97 -17.27
C TYR A 159 5.61 10.57 -16.70
N ALA A 160 4.37 10.18 -16.42
CA ALA A 160 4.03 8.82 -16.03
C ALA A 160 4.51 7.80 -17.08
N LEU A 161 4.44 8.15 -18.36
CA LEU A 161 4.96 7.31 -19.44
C LEU A 161 6.49 7.16 -19.38
N THR A 162 7.22 8.23 -19.10
CA THR A 162 8.68 8.13 -18.93
C THR A 162 9.06 7.26 -17.74
N LEU A 163 8.34 7.38 -16.61
CA LEU A 163 8.58 6.61 -15.40
C LEU A 163 8.32 5.11 -15.60
N THR A 164 7.19 4.75 -16.22
CA THR A 164 6.86 3.33 -16.47
C THR A 164 7.77 2.71 -17.55
N GLN A 165 8.24 3.49 -18.52
CA GLN A 165 9.25 3.02 -19.47
C GLN A 165 10.56 2.69 -18.74
N GLU A 166 11.03 3.58 -17.90
CA GLU A 166 12.25 3.38 -17.09
C GLU A 166 12.10 2.19 -16.13
N SER A 167 10.96 2.03 -15.45
CA SER A 167 10.74 0.87 -14.56
C SER A 167 10.79 -0.46 -15.31
N ASN A 168 10.24 -0.52 -16.53
CA ASN A 168 10.26 -1.71 -17.38
C ASN A 168 11.64 -1.96 -18.03
N GLU A 169 12.50 -0.95 -18.14
CA GLU A 169 13.90 -1.11 -18.54
C GLU A 169 14.75 -1.68 -17.41
N LEU A 170 14.54 -1.22 -16.17
CA LEU A 170 15.22 -1.72 -14.99
C LEU A 170 14.79 -3.14 -14.62
N GLN A 171 13.49 -3.45 -14.74
CA GLN A 171 12.94 -4.79 -14.50
C GLN A 171 12.02 -5.21 -15.65
N THR A 172 12.63 -5.85 -16.64
CA THR A 172 11.93 -6.32 -17.84
C THR A 172 11.01 -7.50 -17.54
N LEU A 173 9.90 -7.60 -18.27
CA LEU A 173 8.95 -8.72 -18.23
C LEU A 173 8.29 -8.94 -16.87
N GLU A 174 8.16 -7.88 -16.06
CA GLU A 174 7.31 -7.90 -14.86
C GLU A 174 5.85 -7.61 -15.27
N PRO A 175 4.90 -8.54 -15.09
CA PRO A 175 3.53 -8.36 -15.58
C PRO A 175 2.84 -7.12 -15.03
N THR A 176 3.06 -6.81 -13.75
CA THR A 176 2.49 -5.61 -13.09
C THR A 176 3.03 -4.32 -13.70
N TYR A 177 4.28 -4.29 -14.13
CA TYR A 177 4.89 -3.08 -14.70
C TYR A 177 4.47 -2.90 -16.16
N LEU A 178 4.27 -4.00 -16.89
CA LEU A 178 3.69 -3.99 -18.22
C LEU A 178 2.22 -3.54 -18.20
N ASP A 179 1.44 -3.96 -17.20
CA ASP A 179 0.06 -3.51 -16.99
C ASP A 179 0.02 -2.00 -16.68
N THR A 180 0.90 -1.51 -15.79
CA THR A 180 1.04 -0.08 -15.52
C THR A 180 1.36 0.71 -16.79
N TRP A 181 2.30 0.21 -17.60
CA TRP A 181 2.64 0.85 -18.88
C TRP A 181 1.45 0.87 -19.84
N ALA A 182 0.73 -0.26 -19.96
CA ALA A 182 -0.47 -0.33 -20.78
C ALA A 182 -1.53 0.67 -20.31
N TRP A 183 -1.73 0.80 -19.00
CA TRP A 183 -2.69 1.72 -18.42
C TRP A 183 -2.33 3.19 -18.66
N VAL A 184 -1.05 3.57 -18.52
CA VAL A 184 -0.58 4.91 -18.87
C VAL A 184 -0.83 5.22 -20.35
N LEU A 185 -0.49 4.29 -21.25
CA LEU A 185 -0.74 4.45 -22.70
C LEU A 185 -2.23 4.56 -23.01
N TYR A 186 -3.06 3.79 -22.32
CA TYR A 186 -4.52 3.88 -22.42
C TYR A 186 -5.03 5.26 -22.03
N LYS A 187 -4.59 5.81 -20.89
CA LYS A 187 -4.95 7.15 -20.43
C LYS A 187 -4.49 8.25 -21.40
N LEU A 188 -3.36 8.04 -22.09
CA LEU A 188 -2.87 8.91 -23.16
C LEU A 188 -3.63 8.77 -24.50
N GLY A 189 -4.58 7.84 -24.61
CA GLY A 189 -5.30 7.57 -25.86
C GLY A 189 -4.51 6.75 -26.89
N ARG A 190 -3.35 6.20 -26.50
CA ARG A 190 -2.45 5.41 -27.37
C ARG A 190 -2.84 3.93 -27.32
N TYR A 191 -4.06 3.63 -27.74
CA TYR A 191 -4.69 2.34 -27.46
C TYR A 191 -4.02 1.14 -28.13
N ASP A 192 -3.48 1.30 -29.35
CA ASP A 192 -2.77 0.20 -30.01
C ASP A 192 -1.48 -0.17 -29.28
N GLU A 193 -0.73 0.81 -28.77
CA GLU A 193 0.46 0.55 -27.96
C GLU A 193 0.09 -0.04 -26.59
N ALA A 194 -0.99 0.46 -25.98
CA ALA A 194 -1.52 -0.10 -24.74
C ALA A 194 -1.88 -1.58 -24.91
N ARG A 195 -2.53 -1.94 -26.03
CA ARG A 195 -2.88 -3.31 -26.40
C ARG A 195 -1.64 -4.21 -26.45
N GLU A 196 -0.56 -3.75 -27.09
CA GLU A 196 0.67 -4.55 -27.17
C GLU A 196 1.23 -4.85 -25.77
N LYS A 197 1.25 -3.85 -24.87
CA LYS A 197 1.77 -4.04 -23.50
C LYS A 197 0.89 -4.96 -22.65
N ILE A 198 -0.43 -4.73 -22.62
CA ILE A 198 -1.33 -5.55 -21.80
C ILE A 198 -1.37 -7.01 -22.27
N LYS A 199 -1.24 -7.24 -23.58
CA LYS A 199 -1.17 -8.59 -24.15
C LYS A 199 0.06 -9.35 -23.66
N VAL A 200 1.22 -8.69 -23.57
CA VAL A 200 2.42 -9.33 -22.98
C VAL A 200 2.23 -9.60 -21.49
N ALA A 201 1.68 -8.65 -20.73
CA ALA A 201 1.39 -8.83 -19.30
C ALA A 201 0.50 -10.08 -19.06
N LEU A 202 -0.61 -10.20 -19.79
CA LEU A 202 -1.52 -11.34 -19.69
C LEU A 202 -0.88 -12.67 -20.10
N GLN A 203 0.04 -12.67 -21.07
CA GLN A 203 0.76 -13.88 -21.47
C GLN A 203 1.70 -14.40 -20.38
N LEU A 204 2.26 -13.51 -19.57
CA LEU A 204 3.15 -13.85 -18.46
C LEU A 204 2.38 -14.37 -17.24
N LEU A 205 1.11 -13.99 -17.07
CA LEU A 205 0.23 -14.42 -15.96
C LEU A 205 -0.48 -15.77 -16.17
N ARG A 206 -0.05 -16.61 -17.12
CA ARG A 206 -0.76 -17.85 -17.51
C ARG A 206 -1.16 -18.78 -16.35
N THR A 207 -0.38 -18.83 -15.27
CA THR A 207 -0.63 -19.69 -14.10
C THR A 207 -1.24 -18.94 -12.91
N ALA A 208 -1.32 -17.61 -12.97
CA ALA A 208 -1.82 -16.75 -11.92
C ALA A 208 -2.65 -15.61 -12.53
N PRO A 209 -3.81 -15.93 -13.13
CA PRO A 209 -4.65 -14.93 -13.79
C PRO A 209 -5.14 -13.87 -12.80
N ASP A 210 -5.09 -12.60 -13.22
CA ASP A 210 -5.46 -11.46 -12.39
C ASP A 210 -6.74 -10.76 -12.89
N VAL A 211 -7.68 -10.53 -11.98
CA VAL A 211 -8.99 -9.93 -12.29
C VAL A 211 -8.85 -8.48 -12.77
N VAL A 212 -7.94 -7.72 -12.17
CA VAL A 212 -7.75 -6.29 -12.44
C VAL A 212 -7.12 -6.11 -13.82
N MET A 213 -6.09 -6.89 -14.16
CA MET A 213 -5.47 -6.84 -15.49
C MET A 213 -6.44 -7.23 -16.60
N TYR A 214 -7.34 -8.20 -16.38
CA TYR A 214 -8.40 -8.48 -17.36
C TYR A 214 -9.38 -7.33 -17.53
N ARG A 215 -9.70 -6.58 -16.46
CA ARG A 215 -10.52 -5.36 -16.56
C ARG A 215 -9.79 -4.26 -17.33
N HIS A 216 -8.49 -4.08 -17.11
CA HIS A 216 -7.69 -3.13 -17.89
C HIS A 216 -7.65 -3.52 -19.37
N ALA A 217 -7.39 -4.79 -19.67
CA ALA A 217 -7.40 -5.32 -21.04
C ALA A 217 -8.76 -5.10 -21.72
N ALA A 218 -9.87 -5.33 -21.01
CA ALA A 218 -11.20 -5.05 -21.54
C ALA A 218 -11.42 -3.57 -21.84
N ALA A 219 -10.99 -2.67 -20.96
CA ALA A 219 -11.09 -1.22 -21.16
C ALA A 219 -10.26 -0.76 -22.37
N ILE A 220 -9.03 -1.27 -22.49
CA ILE A 220 -8.14 -0.98 -23.62
C ILE A 220 -8.76 -1.43 -24.94
N GLU A 221 -9.28 -2.65 -25.01
CA GLU A 221 -9.91 -3.16 -26.24
C GLU A 221 -11.18 -2.40 -26.60
N GLU A 222 -12.00 -2.03 -25.62
CA GLU A 222 -13.22 -1.26 -25.87
C GLU A 222 -12.89 0.13 -26.44
N ALA A 223 -11.94 0.85 -25.83
CA ALA A 223 -11.52 2.16 -26.31
C ALA A 223 -10.86 2.12 -27.70
N ALA A 224 -10.26 0.98 -28.04
CA ALA A 224 -9.72 0.72 -29.36
C ALA A 224 -10.75 0.20 -30.38
N GLY A 225 -12.04 0.09 -30.00
CA GLY A 225 -13.14 -0.32 -30.88
C GLY A 225 -13.34 -1.83 -31.05
N ASN A 226 -12.65 -2.66 -30.26
CA ASN A 226 -12.70 -4.12 -30.33
C ASN A 226 -13.67 -4.72 -29.30
N SER A 227 -14.96 -4.38 -29.39
CA SER A 227 -15.95 -4.78 -28.37
C SER A 227 -16.06 -6.30 -28.15
N ALA A 228 -15.81 -7.13 -29.18
CA ALA A 228 -15.82 -8.58 -29.02
C ALA A 228 -14.69 -9.09 -28.09
N GLN A 229 -13.47 -8.58 -28.27
CA GLN A 229 -12.32 -8.94 -27.43
C GLN A 229 -12.47 -8.36 -26.02
N ALA A 230 -13.04 -7.15 -25.92
CA ALA A 230 -13.35 -6.53 -24.64
C ALA A 230 -14.30 -7.41 -23.82
N GLU A 231 -15.37 -7.93 -24.42
CA GLU A 231 -16.31 -8.81 -23.70
C GLU A 231 -15.67 -10.13 -23.28
N GLU A 232 -14.79 -10.71 -24.11
CA GLU A 232 -14.04 -11.91 -23.72
C GLU A 232 -13.20 -11.68 -22.44
N TYR A 233 -12.53 -10.53 -22.35
CA TYR A 233 -11.76 -10.18 -21.14
C TYR A 233 -12.67 -9.90 -19.94
N ARG A 234 -13.83 -9.27 -20.13
CA ARG A 234 -14.82 -9.09 -19.05
C ARG A 234 -15.31 -10.44 -18.52
N ASP A 235 -15.59 -11.39 -19.40
CA ASP A 235 -16.05 -12.73 -19.00
C ASP A 235 -14.97 -13.49 -18.25
N LYS A 236 -13.71 -13.40 -18.67
CA LYS A 236 -12.56 -13.92 -17.91
C LYS A 236 -12.48 -13.31 -16.51
N ALA A 237 -12.62 -11.99 -16.39
CA ALA A 237 -12.61 -11.31 -15.09
C ALA A 237 -13.79 -11.74 -14.18
N LYS A 238 -15.00 -11.89 -14.75
CA LYS A 238 -16.19 -12.38 -14.02
C LYS A 238 -15.99 -13.81 -13.51
N ALA A 239 -15.48 -14.70 -14.36
CA ALA A 239 -15.26 -16.11 -14.02
C ALA A 239 -14.28 -16.30 -12.85
N LEU A 240 -13.22 -15.48 -12.78
CA LEU A 240 -12.26 -15.49 -11.68
C LEU A 240 -12.86 -14.97 -10.37
N ASN A 241 -13.70 -13.94 -10.41
CA ASN A 241 -14.39 -13.43 -9.23
C ASN A 241 -15.39 -14.44 -8.65
N SER A 242 -16.06 -15.23 -9.49
CA SER A 242 -17.00 -16.26 -9.04
C SER A 242 -16.34 -17.50 -8.43
N ALA A 243 -15.01 -17.63 -8.52
CA ALA A 243 -14.25 -18.77 -8.03
C ALA A 243 -13.66 -18.58 -6.61
N LYS A 244 -13.87 -17.42 -5.99
CA LYS A 244 -13.45 -17.08 -4.62
C LYS A 244 -14.65 -17.06 -3.68
#